data_AF-A0A4Q6B4T1-F1
#
_entry.id   AF-A0A4Q6B4T1-F1
#
_cell.length_a   1.000
_cell.length_b   1.000
_cell.length_c   1.000
_cell.angle_alpha   90.00
_cell.angle_beta   90.00
_cell.angle_gamma   90.00
#
_symmetry.space_group_name_H-M   'P 1'
#
loop_
_entity.id
_entity.type
_entity.pdbx_description
1 polymer ?
#
loop_
_entity_poly.entity_id
_entity_poly.type
_entity_poly.pdbx_seq_one_letter_code
_entity_poly.pdbx_strand_id
1 'polypeptide(L)'
;MRIPSLLVLGLLFGLCASCAESADPQPVVKKTISDSNSQAGKVSLKLSWAAQSSVSAFHIYYVDEKLKVREIDSLQSDSEAFSSPKIAIDDSNMESWPSKGGKACFYVVADNGGVLSDPSDKACITL
;
A
#
# COMPACT_ATOMS: atom_id res chain seq x y z
N MET A 1 -17.80 73.49 -9.94
CA MET A 1 -16.55 72.75 -10.20
C MET A 1 -16.74 71.33 -9.67
N ARG A 2 -16.77 70.33 -10.56
CA ARG A 2 -17.17 68.94 -10.26
C ARG A 2 -15.95 68.13 -9.82
N ILE A 3 -16.07 67.45 -8.67
CA ILE A 3 -15.11 66.44 -8.21
C ILE A 3 -15.46 65.13 -8.92
N PRO A 4 -14.56 64.51 -9.72
CA PRO A 4 -14.83 63.19 -10.26
C PRO A 4 -14.48 62.12 -9.21
N SER A 5 -15.46 61.26 -8.96
CA SER A 5 -15.31 59.97 -8.29
C SER A 5 -14.14 59.17 -8.84
N LEU A 6 -13.31 58.63 -7.95
CA LEU A 6 -12.41 57.52 -8.26
C LEU A 6 -12.51 56.48 -7.13
N LEU A 7 -13.26 55.42 -7.45
CA LEU A 7 -12.94 54.02 -7.19
C LEU A 7 -12.48 53.64 -5.77
N VAL A 8 -13.46 53.21 -4.97
CA VAL A 8 -13.27 52.23 -3.90
C VAL A 8 -12.88 50.91 -4.57
N LEU A 9 -11.58 50.62 -4.63
CA LEU A 9 -11.07 49.34 -5.13
C LEU A 9 -11.23 48.29 -4.03
N GLY A 10 -11.95 47.23 -4.38
CA GLY A 10 -12.48 46.23 -3.45
C GLY A 10 -11.42 45.50 -2.64
N LEU A 11 -11.75 45.33 -1.36
CA LEU A 11 -11.33 44.19 -0.55
C LEU A 11 -11.68 42.90 -1.30
N LEU A 12 -10.68 42.32 -1.97
CA LEU A 12 -10.78 40.97 -2.53
C LEU A 12 -9.89 40.04 -1.70
N PHE A 13 -10.56 39.10 -1.03
CA PHE A 13 -10.18 37.70 -0.82
C PHE A 13 -8.68 37.42 -0.61
N GLY A 14 -8.28 37.01 0.59
CA GLY A 14 -8.58 35.65 1.03
C GLY A 14 -7.58 34.68 0.42
N LEU A 15 -6.38 34.62 0.98
CA LEU A 15 -5.43 33.53 0.78
C LEU A 15 -4.81 33.23 2.15
N CYS A 16 -5.62 32.61 3.03
CA CYS A 16 -5.07 31.63 3.93
C CYS A 16 -4.38 30.60 3.03
N ALA A 17 -3.05 30.58 3.05
CA ALA A 17 -2.29 29.41 2.65
C ALA A 17 -2.57 28.33 3.71
N SER A 18 -3.80 27.78 3.70
CA SER A 18 -4.01 26.45 4.22
C SER A 18 -3.13 25.57 3.35
N CYS A 19 -2.06 25.03 3.94
CA CYS A 19 -1.50 23.78 3.48
C CYS A 19 -2.70 22.88 3.19
N ALA A 20 -3.00 22.69 1.91
CA ALA A 20 -3.60 21.45 1.50
C ALA A 20 -2.51 20.44 1.85
N GLU A 21 -2.55 19.95 3.09
CA GLU A 21 -2.11 18.60 3.39
C GLU A 21 -2.87 17.77 2.36
N SER A 22 -2.22 17.56 1.22
CA SER A 22 -2.67 16.58 0.27
C SER A 22 -2.63 15.31 1.10
N ALA A 23 -3.80 14.92 1.60
CA ALA A 23 -4.03 13.56 2.03
C ALA A 23 -3.81 12.75 0.76
N ASP A 24 -2.54 12.47 0.47
CA ASP A 24 -2.14 11.40 -0.42
C ASP A 24 -2.95 10.21 0.09
N PRO A 25 -3.85 9.65 -0.74
CA PRO A 25 -4.75 8.61 -0.28
C PRO A 25 -3.88 7.50 0.27
N GLN A 26 -3.83 7.36 1.60
CA GLN A 26 -3.07 6.30 2.23
C GLN A 26 -3.44 4.99 1.54
N PRO A 27 -2.47 4.11 1.24
CA PRO A 27 -2.71 2.88 0.51
C PRO A 27 -3.75 2.02 1.23
N VAL A 28 -5.02 2.13 0.83
CA VAL A 28 -6.09 1.27 1.37
C VAL A 28 -6.06 -0.05 0.60
N VAL A 29 -5.29 -1.01 1.12
CA VAL A 29 -5.29 -2.38 0.61
C VAL A 29 -6.59 -3.08 1.03
N LYS A 30 -7.60 -3.03 0.17
CA LYS A 30 -8.79 -3.87 0.31
C LYS A 30 -8.44 -5.30 -0.09
N LYS A 31 -8.37 -6.15 0.93
CA LYS A 31 -7.93 -7.55 0.90
C LYS A 31 -8.89 -8.45 0.11
N THR A 32 -8.36 -9.18 -0.88
CA THR A 32 -8.98 -10.40 -1.42
C THR A 32 -8.00 -11.55 -1.22
N ILE A 33 -8.23 -12.39 -0.20
CA ILE A 33 -7.57 -13.69 -0.09
C ILE A 33 -8.41 -14.65 -0.95
N SER A 34 -7.83 -15.20 -2.01
CA SER A 34 -8.44 -16.33 -2.70
C SER A 34 -7.58 -17.58 -2.50
N ASP A 35 -8.18 -18.52 -1.77
CA ASP A 35 -7.97 -19.96 -1.76
C ASP A 35 -6.56 -20.50 -1.50
N SER A 36 -6.38 -21.02 -0.29
CA SER A 36 -5.35 -22.01 0.04
C SER A 36 -5.63 -23.31 -0.72
N ASN A 37 -5.05 -23.48 -1.90
CA ASN A 37 -5.07 -24.78 -2.55
C ASN A 37 -3.96 -25.62 -1.93
N SER A 38 -4.25 -26.30 -0.82
CA SER A 38 -3.38 -27.30 -0.20
C SER A 38 -3.32 -28.56 -1.08
N GLN A 39 -2.81 -28.43 -2.29
CA GLN A 39 -2.53 -29.54 -3.18
C GLN A 39 -1.21 -30.15 -2.73
N ALA A 40 -1.28 -31.24 -1.96
CA ALA A 40 -0.16 -32.08 -1.53
C ALA A 40 1.12 -31.32 -1.12
N GLY A 41 1.08 -30.67 0.04
CA GLY A 41 2.29 -30.20 0.73
C GLY A 41 2.89 -28.87 0.26
N LYS A 42 2.26 -28.18 -0.70
CA LYS A 42 2.65 -26.82 -1.12
C LYS A 42 1.64 -25.79 -0.63
N VAL A 43 2.13 -24.77 0.06
CA VAL A 43 1.33 -23.62 0.51
C VAL A 43 1.47 -22.52 -0.52
N SER A 44 0.35 -21.98 -1.01
CA SER A 44 0.38 -20.71 -1.73
C SER A 44 -0.74 -19.78 -1.31
N LEU A 45 -0.46 -18.48 -1.38
CA LEU A 45 -1.38 -17.41 -1.05
C LEU A 45 -1.33 -16.36 -2.16
N LYS A 46 -2.49 -15.94 -2.64
CA LYS A 46 -2.58 -14.78 -3.54
C LYS A 46 -2.93 -13.54 -2.73
N LEU A 47 -2.11 -12.50 -2.86
CA LEU A 47 -2.40 -11.16 -2.34
C LEU A 47 -2.62 -10.22 -3.52
N SER A 48 -3.60 -9.34 -3.39
CA SER A 48 -3.86 -8.26 -4.35
C SER A 48 -4.28 -7.00 -3.62
N TRP A 49 -3.97 -5.84 -4.19
CA TRP A 49 -4.30 -4.54 -3.62
C TRP A 49 -4.65 -3.51 -4.70
N ALA A 50 -5.08 -2.32 -4.28
CA ALA A 50 -5.37 -1.24 -5.19
C ALA A 50 -4.07 -0.60 -5.70
N ALA A 51 -3.98 -0.41 -7.02
CA ALA A 51 -2.91 0.35 -7.65
C ALA A 51 -2.95 1.83 -7.21
N GLN A 52 -1.80 2.47 -7.17
CA GLN A 52 -1.63 3.88 -6.84
C GLN A 52 -0.66 4.54 -7.82
N SER A 53 -1.06 5.68 -8.39
CA SER A 53 -0.37 6.34 -9.50
C SER A 53 0.90 7.12 -9.11
N SER A 54 1.10 7.37 -7.81
CA SER A 54 2.26 8.11 -7.26
C SER A 54 3.32 7.19 -6.63
N VAL A 55 3.09 5.87 -6.62
CA VAL A 55 3.96 4.91 -5.94
C VAL A 55 5.02 4.38 -6.91
N SER A 56 6.28 4.30 -6.47
CA SER A 56 7.39 3.72 -7.23
C SER A 56 7.57 2.22 -6.96
N ALA A 57 7.21 1.74 -5.77
CA ALA A 57 7.24 0.31 -5.46
C ALA A 57 6.21 -0.08 -4.39
N PHE A 58 5.82 -1.34 -4.38
CA PHE A 58 5.14 -1.97 -3.26
C PHE A 58 6.04 -3.01 -2.61
N HIS A 59 6.25 -2.92 -1.32
CA HIS A 59 7.02 -3.88 -0.53
C HIS A 59 6.09 -4.82 0.21
N ILE A 60 6.35 -6.13 0.11
CA ILE A 60 5.51 -7.17 0.71
C ILE A 60 6.26 -7.76 1.89
N TYR A 61 5.66 -7.64 3.06
CA TYR A 61 6.25 -8.10 4.32
C TYR A 61 5.50 -9.29 4.88
N TYR A 62 6.26 -10.17 5.52
CA TYR A 62 5.78 -11.28 6.33
C TYR A 62 6.09 -11.05 7.80
N VAL A 63 5.15 -11.43 8.67
CA VAL A 63 5.29 -11.44 10.13
C VAL A 63 5.15 -12.87 10.64
N ASP A 64 6.19 -13.36 11.31
CA ASP A 64 6.19 -14.69 11.91
C ASP A 64 5.46 -14.76 13.27
N GLU A 65 5.35 -15.98 13.80
CA GLU A 65 4.75 -16.24 15.11
C GLU A 65 5.48 -15.56 16.29
N LYS A 66 6.75 -15.18 16.10
CA LYS A 66 7.60 -14.47 17.07
C LYS A 66 7.60 -12.96 16.80
N LEU A 67 6.69 -12.47 15.95
CA LEU A 67 6.57 -11.08 15.54
C LEU A 67 7.80 -10.53 14.80
N LYS A 68 8.65 -11.38 14.25
CA LYS A 68 9.73 -10.95 13.37
C LYS A 68 9.16 -10.59 12.02
N VAL A 69 9.59 -9.43 11.52
CA VAL A 69 9.22 -8.91 10.22
C VAL A 69 10.35 -9.17 9.24
N ARG A 70 10.01 -9.60 8.03
CA ARG A 70 10.93 -9.63 6.88
C ARG A 70 10.22 -9.23 5.61
N GLU A 71 10.93 -8.58 4.70
CA GLU A 71 10.47 -8.41 3.33
C GLU A 71 10.60 -9.75 2.61
N ILE A 72 9.57 -10.14 1.87
CA ILE A 72 9.56 -11.40 1.12
C ILE A 72 9.54 -11.15 -0.39
N ASP A 73 9.05 -9.99 -0.82
CA ASP A 73 8.99 -9.62 -2.23
C ASP A 73 8.76 -8.12 -2.39
N SER A 74 8.98 -7.61 -3.60
CA SER A 74 8.67 -6.23 -3.97
C SER A 74 8.16 -6.14 -5.41
N LEU A 75 7.23 -5.22 -5.66
CA LEU A 75 6.68 -4.96 -7.00
C LEU A 75 7.00 -3.53 -7.43
N GLN A 76 7.82 -3.40 -8.46
CA GLN A 76 8.29 -2.12 -8.98
C GLN A 76 7.31 -1.51 -10.01
N SER A 77 7.28 -0.18 -10.11
CA SER A 77 6.34 0.56 -10.98
C SER A 77 6.50 0.30 -12.48
N ASP A 78 7.67 -0.20 -12.90
CA ASP A 78 7.96 -0.60 -14.27
C ASP A 78 7.43 -2.00 -14.64
N SER A 79 6.92 -2.76 -13.66
CA SER A 79 6.29 -4.06 -13.88
C SER A 79 4.88 -3.91 -14.47
N GLU A 80 4.53 -4.74 -15.45
CA GLU A 80 3.15 -4.80 -15.99
C GLU A 80 2.10 -5.10 -14.91
N ALA A 81 2.49 -5.87 -13.88
CA ALA A 81 1.62 -6.21 -12.77
C ALA A 81 1.32 -5.01 -11.86
N PHE A 82 2.04 -3.89 -11.94
CA PHE A 82 1.87 -2.73 -11.07
C PHE A 82 0.51 -2.02 -11.24
N SER A 83 -0.05 -2.07 -12.45
CA SER A 83 -1.37 -1.49 -12.77
C SER A 83 -2.55 -2.24 -12.13
N SER A 84 -2.32 -3.50 -11.74
CA SER A 84 -3.30 -4.37 -11.08
C SER A 84 -2.55 -5.27 -10.09
N PRO A 85 -2.03 -4.68 -8.99
CA PRO A 85 -0.96 -5.28 -8.24
C PRO A 85 -1.43 -6.51 -7.47
N LYS A 86 -0.73 -7.60 -7.73
CA LYS A 86 -0.96 -8.92 -7.15
C LYS A 86 0.33 -9.73 -7.11
N ILE A 87 0.41 -10.62 -6.15
CA ILE A 87 1.54 -11.52 -5.97
C ILE A 87 1.04 -12.89 -5.52
N ALA A 88 1.72 -13.94 -5.97
CA ALA A 88 1.63 -15.26 -5.38
C ALA A 88 2.76 -15.42 -4.37
N ILE A 89 2.43 -15.73 -3.13
CA ILE A 89 3.38 -16.11 -2.10
C ILE A 89 3.41 -17.63 -2.07
N ASP A 90 4.58 -18.20 -2.31
CA ASP A 90 4.83 -19.64 -2.31
C ASP A 90 6.30 -19.89 -1.93
N ASP A 91 6.79 -21.12 -2.11
CA ASP A 91 8.15 -21.51 -1.73
C ASP A 91 9.25 -20.75 -2.49
N SER A 92 8.93 -19.96 -3.54
CA SER A 92 9.90 -19.16 -4.29
C SER A 92 10.30 -17.85 -3.60
N ASN A 93 9.38 -17.23 -2.87
CA ASN A 93 9.61 -15.98 -2.12
C ASN A 93 9.43 -16.17 -0.60
N MET A 94 9.06 -17.36 -0.16
CA MET A 94 8.94 -17.72 1.24
C MET A 94 10.03 -18.71 1.66
N GLU A 95 11.07 -18.23 2.34
CA GLU A 95 12.18 -19.08 2.82
C GLU A 95 11.71 -20.21 3.75
N SER A 96 10.72 -19.92 4.60
CA SER A 96 10.13 -20.89 5.52
C SER A 96 8.73 -20.49 5.92
N TRP A 97 7.81 -21.44 5.75
CA TRP A 97 6.44 -21.38 6.26
C TRP A 97 6.39 -21.79 7.74
N PRO A 98 5.43 -21.24 8.52
CA PRO A 98 5.12 -21.77 9.84
C PRO A 98 4.83 -23.28 9.82
N SER A 99 5.02 -23.91 10.98
CA SER A 99 4.55 -25.28 11.19
C SER A 99 3.03 -25.38 11.05
N LYS A 100 2.51 -26.58 10.82
CA LYS A 100 1.07 -26.84 10.80
C LYS A 100 0.39 -26.31 12.08
N GLY A 101 -0.69 -25.58 11.93
CA GLY A 101 -1.39 -24.85 12.99
C GLY A 101 -0.81 -23.47 13.31
N GLY A 102 0.36 -23.13 12.75
CA GLY A 102 1.01 -21.84 12.89
C GLY A 102 0.31 -20.75 12.07
N LYS A 103 0.43 -19.51 12.54
CA LYS A 103 -0.15 -18.33 11.89
C LYS A 103 0.91 -17.61 11.08
N ALA A 104 0.61 -17.32 9.82
CA ALA A 104 1.38 -16.43 8.96
C ALA A 104 0.59 -15.15 8.72
N CYS A 105 1.22 -13.98 8.82
CA CYS A 105 0.59 -12.71 8.50
C CYS A 105 1.42 -11.94 7.49
N PHE A 106 0.75 -11.24 6.58
CA PHE A 106 1.36 -10.47 5.50
C PHE A 106 0.77 -9.07 5.44
N TYR A 107 1.57 -8.09 5.00
CA TYR A 107 1.08 -6.75 4.73
C TYR A 107 1.92 -6.09 3.64
N VAL A 108 1.41 -5.01 3.08
CA VAL A 108 2.04 -4.26 2.00
C VAL A 108 2.34 -2.85 2.48
N VAL A 109 3.49 -2.31 2.06
CA VAL A 109 3.88 -0.91 2.23
C VAL A 109 4.12 -0.31 0.86
N ALA A 110 3.57 0.88 0.61
CA ALA A 110 3.86 1.62 -0.61
C ALA A 110 5.11 2.49 -0.41
N ASP A 111 5.98 2.54 -1.41
CA ASP A 111 7.13 3.43 -1.49
C ASP A 111 6.91 4.44 -2.62
N ASN A 112 6.98 5.73 -2.29
CA ASN A 112 7.04 6.82 -3.25
C ASN A 112 8.41 7.51 -3.14
N GLY A 113 9.38 7.06 -3.93
CA GLY A 113 10.69 7.68 -4.04
C GLY A 113 11.51 7.68 -2.74
N GLY A 114 11.35 6.66 -1.90
CA GLY A 114 11.98 6.49 -0.58
C GLY A 114 11.08 6.89 0.59
N VAL A 115 9.87 7.41 0.34
CA VAL A 115 8.89 7.73 1.38
C VAL A 115 7.91 6.57 1.52
N LEU A 116 8.01 5.88 2.66
CA LEU A 116 7.17 4.71 2.96
C LEU A 116 5.82 5.14 3.56
N SER A 117 4.76 4.47 3.14
CA SER A 117 3.43 4.58 3.75
C SER A 117 3.35 3.90 5.10
N ASP A 118 2.23 4.12 5.80
CA ASP A 118 1.81 3.20 6.86
C ASP A 118 1.57 1.78 6.28
N PRO A 119 1.78 0.72 7.07
CA PRO A 119 1.46 -0.65 6.67
C PRO A 119 -0.02 -0.83 6.37
N SER A 120 -0.32 -1.67 5.38
CA SER A 120 -1.68 -2.12 5.16
C SER A 120 -2.25 -2.96 6.32
N ASP A 121 -3.56 -3.22 6.27
CA ASP A 121 -4.16 -4.26 7.08
C ASP A 121 -3.47 -5.62 6.85
N LYS A 122 -3.30 -6.38 7.93
CA LYS A 122 -2.64 -7.69 7.85
C LYS A 122 -3.55 -8.74 7.24
N ALA A 123 -3.04 -9.43 6.23
CA ALA A 123 -3.61 -10.66 5.70
C ALA A 123 -3.00 -11.87 6.42
N CYS A 124 -3.76 -12.52 7.30
CA CYS A 124 -3.27 -13.70 8.03
C CYS A 124 -3.94 -14.99 7.57
N ILE A 125 -3.18 -16.09 7.59
CA ILE A 125 -3.62 -17.47 7.35
C ILE A 125 -3.12 -18.39 8.46
N THR A 126 -3.79 -19.53 8.62
CA THR A 126 -3.35 -20.64 9.46
C THR A 126 -3.06 -21.83 8.55
N LEU A 127 -1.91 -22.48 8.74
CA LEU A 127 -1.43 -23.59 7.91
C LEU A 127 -1.85 -24.97 8.41
#